data_AF-A0A0Q5EHT6-F1
#
_entry.id   AF-A0A0Q5EHT6-F1
#
_cell.length_a   1.000
_cell.length_b   1.000
_cell.length_c   1.000
_cell.angle_alpha   90.00
_cell.angle_beta   90.00
_cell.angle_gamma   90.00
#
_symmetry.space_group_name_H-M   'P 1'
#
loop_
_entity.id
_entity.type
_entity.pdbx_description
1 polymer ?
#
loop_
_entity_poly.entity_id
_entity_poly.type
_entity_poly.pdbx_seq_one_letter_code
_entity_poly.pdbx_strand_id
1 'polypeptide(L)'
;MIMKMMVEATLTGARVSGLRGMDGWAVETDAATGAVTLVPPPGSAVTSKEWRMVPLAAVLRAAEGVQTGDLVSSLLTMLASDGEDPTRSSRGGKRQHLERVSRVYRAALSQGLSPREVIVEHFQTEDSSAGRWIAQARKEGYLGSYADEKARYAWPKHAGRKLGPDGEPLPPVPVTADQLRAFPEPIKRNTGRARSTPTRTSAPTGSEDQK
;
A
#
# COMPACT_ATOMS: atom_id res chain seq x y z
N MET A 1 -16.91 -15.44 -5.42
CA MET A 1 -16.93 -13.98 -5.62
C MET A 1 -15.65 -13.44 -5.01
N ILE A 2 -14.75 -12.81 -5.78
CA ILE A 2 -13.50 -12.26 -5.24
C ILE A 2 -13.85 -10.91 -4.62
N MET A 3 -13.87 -10.82 -3.29
CA MET A 3 -14.02 -9.53 -2.62
C MET A 3 -12.79 -8.67 -2.89
N LYS A 4 -13.04 -7.46 -3.37
CA LYS A 4 -11.99 -6.48 -3.65
C LYS A 4 -11.74 -5.70 -2.36
N MET A 5 -10.52 -5.79 -1.84
CA MET A 5 -10.09 -4.94 -0.75
C MET A 5 -10.04 -3.49 -1.23
N MET A 6 -10.58 -2.57 -0.44
CA MET A 6 -10.67 -1.15 -0.79
C MET A 6 -10.10 -0.29 0.35
N VAL A 7 -9.39 0.77 -0.02
CA VAL A 7 -8.87 1.79 0.89
C VAL A 7 -9.36 3.13 0.36
N GLU A 8 -10.08 3.87 1.19
CA GLU A 8 -10.71 5.14 0.84
C GLU A 8 -10.28 6.21 1.85
N ALA A 9 -10.04 7.43 1.37
CA ALA A 9 -9.88 8.57 2.26
C ALA A 9 -11.26 9.03 2.77
N THR A 10 -11.37 9.32 4.05
CA THR A 10 -12.55 9.91 4.67
C THR A 10 -12.27 11.36 5.09
N LEU A 11 -13.29 12.07 5.57
CA LEU A 11 -13.11 13.44 6.08
C LEU A 11 -12.10 13.51 7.24
N THR A 12 -12.01 12.45 8.04
CA THR A 12 -11.19 12.42 9.26
C THR A 12 -10.00 11.46 9.17
N GLY A 13 -9.88 10.63 8.12
CA GLY A 13 -8.74 9.71 7.95
C GLY A 13 -8.95 8.73 6.81
N ALA A 14 -9.02 7.44 7.11
CA ALA A 14 -9.14 6.39 6.09
C ALA A 14 -10.15 5.30 6.48
N ARG A 15 -10.82 4.74 5.49
CA ARG A 15 -11.70 3.58 5.59
C ARG A 15 -11.13 2.42 4.78
N VAL A 16 -10.97 1.27 5.43
CA VAL A 16 -10.48 0.03 4.82
C VAL A 16 -11.59 -1.00 4.87
N SER A 17 -11.93 -1.60 3.73
CA SER A 17 -12.97 -2.64 3.64
C SER A 17 -12.50 -3.84 2.81
N GLY A 18 -13.23 -4.95 2.91
CA GLY A 18 -12.87 -6.20 2.23
C GLY A 18 -11.67 -6.91 2.87
N LEU A 19 -11.53 -6.78 4.20
CA LEU A 19 -10.55 -7.54 4.97
C LEU A 19 -10.89 -9.03 4.92
N ARG A 20 -9.86 -9.87 4.74
CA ARG A 20 -10.01 -11.32 4.61
C ARG A 20 -10.72 -11.92 5.83
N GLY A 21 -11.79 -12.67 5.58
CA GLY A 21 -12.57 -13.32 6.64
C GLY A 21 -13.45 -12.37 7.46
N MET A 22 -13.61 -11.12 7.01
CA MET A 22 -14.45 -10.10 7.62
C MET A 22 -15.37 -9.47 6.56
N ASP A 23 -16.17 -10.32 5.92
CA ASP A 23 -17.04 -9.90 4.82
C ASP A 23 -18.10 -8.90 5.29
N GLY A 24 -18.18 -7.75 4.63
CA GLY A 24 -19.08 -6.65 5.01
C GLY A 24 -18.60 -5.76 6.16
N TRP A 25 -17.45 -6.06 6.76
CA TRP A 25 -16.83 -5.20 7.78
C TRP A 25 -15.95 -4.14 7.14
N ALA A 26 -15.80 -3.02 7.86
CA ALA A 26 -14.82 -2.00 7.53
C ALA A 26 -14.08 -1.53 8.78
N VAL A 27 -12.90 -0.97 8.59
CA VAL A 27 -12.12 -0.32 9.65
C VAL A 27 -11.93 1.13 9.26
N GLU A 28 -12.35 2.02 10.13
CA GLU A 28 -12.12 3.45 10.02
C GLU A 28 -10.98 3.86 10.93
N THR A 29 -10.20 4.82 10.45
CA THR A 29 -9.10 5.43 11.19
C THR A 29 -9.31 6.92 11.23
N ASP A 30 -9.10 7.50 12.40
CA ASP A 30 -9.10 8.95 12.62
C ASP A 30 -7.64 9.43 12.64
N ALA A 31 -7.30 10.32 11.73
CA ALA A 31 -5.95 10.83 11.55
C ALA A 31 -5.50 11.75 12.68
N ALA A 32 -6.42 12.49 13.30
CA ALA A 32 -6.10 13.44 14.35
C ALA A 32 -5.78 12.75 15.67
N THR A 33 -6.48 11.64 15.95
CA THR A 33 -6.39 10.92 17.23
C THR A 33 -5.65 9.59 17.12
N GLY A 34 -5.47 9.06 15.91
CA GLY A 34 -5.00 7.69 15.69
C GLY A 34 -6.03 6.62 16.09
N ALA A 35 -7.27 7.02 16.40
CA ALA A 35 -8.31 6.08 16.80
C ALA A 35 -8.66 5.14 15.65
N VAL A 36 -8.90 3.87 15.99
CA VAL A 36 -9.33 2.84 15.05
C VAL A 36 -10.73 2.38 15.45
N THR A 37 -11.66 2.43 14.52
CA THR A 37 -13.05 2.02 14.74
C THR A 37 -13.40 0.87 13.80
N LEU A 38 -13.81 -0.26 14.36
CA LEU A 38 -14.31 -1.39 13.60
C LEU A 38 -15.81 -1.20 13.33
N VAL A 39 -16.19 -1.09 12.06
CA VAL A 39 -17.56 -0.85 11.60
C VAL A 39 -18.19 -2.19 11.17
N PRO A 40 -19.14 -2.74 11.95
CA PRO A 40 -19.80 -3.99 11.61
C PRO A 40 -20.83 -3.81 10.48
N PRO A 41 -21.15 -4.88 9.73
CA PRO A 41 -22.31 -4.87 8.84
C PRO A 41 -23.62 -4.76 9.64
N PRO A 42 -24.72 -4.29 9.03
CA PRO A 42 -26.01 -4.15 9.70
C PRO A 42 -26.45 -5.44 10.41
N GLY A 43 -26.91 -5.31 11.65
CA GLY A 43 -27.37 -6.44 12.48
C GLY A 43 -26.26 -7.28 13.12
N SER A 44 -24.98 -6.93 12.90
CA SER A 44 -23.85 -7.59 13.56
C SER A 44 -23.32 -6.78 14.73
N ALA A 45 -22.86 -7.47 15.78
CA ALA A 45 -22.18 -6.86 16.92
C ALA A 45 -20.67 -7.11 16.82
N VAL A 46 -19.88 -6.13 17.27
CA VAL A 46 -18.43 -6.27 17.36
C VAL A 46 -18.07 -7.14 18.55
N THR A 47 -17.38 -8.27 18.34
CA THR A 47 -16.83 -9.08 19.43
C THR A 47 -15.30 -9.05 19.45
N SER A 48 -14.71 -9.54 20.53
CA SER A 48 -13.27 -9.70 20.66
C SER A 48 -12.66 -10.59 19.56
N LYS A 49 -13.45 -11.49 18.98
CA LYS A 49 -13.01 -12.34 17.86
C LYS A 49 -12.74 -11.49 16.64
N GLU A 50 -13.68 -10.63 16.23
CA GLU A 50 -13.54 -9.79 15.03
C GLU A 50 -12.41 -8.77 15.22
N TRP A 51 -12.27 -8.19 16.41
CA TRP A 51 -11.14 -7.30 16.71
C TRP A 51 -9.77 -7.97 16.52
N ARG A 52 -9.62 -9.24 16.89
CA ARG A 52 -8.36 -9.98 16.74
C ARG A 52 -8.04 -10.34 15.29
N MET A 53 -9.03 -10.32 14.40
CA MET A 53 -8.85 -10.57 12.98
C MET A 53 -8.37 -9.33 12.21
N VAL A 54 -8.50 -8.14 12.81
CA VAL A 54 -8.04 -6.90 12.19
C VAL A 54 -6.51 -6.85 12.20
N PRO A 55 -5.83 -6.71 11.04
CA PRO A 55 -4.38 -6.54 10.99
C PRO A 55 -4.02 -5.10 11.40
N LEU A 56 -4.12 -4.78 12.68
CA LEU A 56 -4.08 -3.41 13.21
C LEU A 56 -2.83 -2.63 12.76
N ALA A 57 -1.66 -3.27 12.79
CA ALA A 57 -0.41 -2.65 12.33
C ALA A 57 -0.40 -2.33 10.82
N ALA A 58 -1.10 -3.11 10.00
CA ALA A 58 -1.26 -2.84 8.58
C ALA A 58 -2.25 -1.70 8.34
N VAL A 59 -3.37 -1.70 9.06
CA VAL A 59 -4.39 -0.66 8.99
C VAL A 59 -3.81 0.70 9.36
N LEU A 60 -3.04 0.78 10.45
CA LEU A 60 -2.43 2.03 10.90
C LEU A 60 -1.41 2.56 9.88
N ARG A 61 -0.54 1.70 9.35
CA ARG A 61 0.41 2.09 8.27
C ARG A 61 -0.32 2.53 7.01
N ALA A 62 -1.40 1.84 6.65
CA ALA A 62 -2.21 2.23 5.51
C ALA A 62 -2.89 3.59 5.74
N ALA A 63 -3.41 3.86 6.93
CA ALA A 63 -3.99 5.14 7.29
C ALA A 63 -2.98 6.29 7.21
N GLU A 64 -1.75 6.07 7.69
CA GLU A 64 -0.65 7.04 7.54
C GLU A 64 -0.33 7.33 6.07
N GLY A 65 -0.27 6.28 5.23
CA GLY A 65 -0.11 6.45 3.78
C GLY A 65 -1.26 7.25 3.16
N VAL A 66 -2.51 7.07 3.60
CA VAL A 66 -3.66 7.87 3.13
C VAL A 66 -3.50 9.34 3.53
N GLN A 67 -3.07 9.62 4.76
CA GLN A 67 -2.85 10.98 5.25
C GLN A 67 -1.75 11.72 4.48
N THR A 68 -0.70 11.00 4.08
CA THR A 68 0.41 11.55 3.28
C THR A 68 0.10 11.62 1.79
N GLY A 69 -1.06 11.10 1.36
CA GLY A 69 -1.50 11.05 -0.04
C GLY A 69 -0.90 9.89 -0.85
N ASP A 70 -0.20 8.95 -0.20
CA ASP A 70 0.36 7.75 -0.81
C ASP A 70 -0.61 6.55 -0.73
N LEU A 71 -1.70 6.66 -1.48
CA LEU A 71 -2.74 5.61 -1.54
C LEU A 71 -2.20 4.29 -2.09
N VAL A 72 -1.18 4.33 -2.95
CA VAL A 72 -0.58 3.14 -3.56
C VAL A 72 0.17 2.34 -2.51
N SER A 73 1.04 2.99 -1.72
CA SER A 73 1.75 2.36 -0.62
C SER A 73 0.79 1.81 0.45
N SER A 74 -0.30 2.53 0.75
CA SER A 74 -1.36 2.04 1.65
C SER A 74 -2.00 0.76 1.15
N LEU A 75 -2.38 0.72 -0.13
CA LEU A 75 -2.96 -0.47 -0.75
C LEU A 75 -1.99 -1.65 -0.74
N LEU A 76 -0.73 -1.42 -1.10
CA LEU A 76 0.31 -2.45 -1.13
C LEU A 76 0.59 -3.02 0.27
N THR A 77 0.63 -2.16 1.30
CA THR A 77 0.77 -2.56 2.70
C THR A 77 -0.38 -3.45 3.15
N MET A 78 -1.61 -3.10 2.79
CA MET A 78 -2.78 -3.90 3.11
C MET A 78 -2.77 -5.25 2.38
N LEU A 79 -2.35 -5.29 1.10
CA LEU A 79 -2.22 -6.51 0.31
C LEU A 79 -1.13 -7.45 0.85
N ALA A 80 -0.01 -6.88 1.30
CA ALA A 80 1.07 -7.65 1.92
C ALA A 80 0.61 -8.31 3.23
N SER A 81 -0.27 -7.62 3.96
CA SER A 81 -0.73 -8.05 5.27
C SER A 81 -1.86 -9.09 5.16
N ASP A 82 -2.89 -8.88 4.32
CA ASP A 82 -4.01 -9.82 4.06
C ASP A 82 -4.50 -10.61 5.30
N GLY A 83 -4.66 -9.90 6.42
CA GLY A 83 -5.13 -10.45 7.70
C GLY A 83 -4.03 -10.95 8.66
N GLU A 84 -2.76 -10.86 8.30
CA GLU A 84 -1.62 -11.23 9.17
C GLU A 84 -0.49 -10.19 9.11
N ASP A 85 0.41 -10.24 10.10
CA ASP A 85 1.65 -9.48 10.07
C ASP A 85 2.54 -9.98 8.90
N PRO A 86 2.92 -9.11 7.94
CA PRO A 86 3.72 -9.51 6.79
C PRO A 86 5.12 -10.01 7.17
N THR A 87 5.61 -9.62 8.36
CA THR A 87 6.93 -10.06 8.87
C THR A 87 6.90 -11.47 9.46
N ARG A 88 5.71 -11.97 9.84
CA ARG A 88 5.56 -13.30 10.42
C ARG A 88 5.37 -14.33 9.31
N SER A 89 5.96 -15.50 9.52
CA SER A 89 5.64 -16.70 8.73
C SER A 89 4.12 -16.88 8.74
N SER A 90 3.49 -16.88 7.56
CA SER A 90 2.02 -16.95 7.51
C SER A 90 1.54 -18.21 8.21
N ARG A 91 0.53 -18.12 9.08
CA ARG A 91 -0.07 -19.33 9.65
C ARG A 91 -0.70 -20.20 8.56
N GLY A 92 -1.08 -19.57 7.44
CA GLY A 92 -1.52 -20.20 6.21
C GLY A 92 -0.48 -21.03 5.44
N GLY A 93 0.76 -21.08 5.91
CA GLY A 93 1.85 -21.83 5.30
C GLY A 93 2.38 -21.23 3.99
N LYS A 94 3.38 -21.91 3.43
CA LYS A 94 4.13 -21.48 2.23
C LYS A 94 3.22 -21.03 1.08
N ARG A 95 2.13 -21.76 0.83
CA ARG A 95 1.21 -21.49 -0.28
C ARG A 95 0.58 -20.10 -0.20
N GLN A 96 -0.02 -19.78 0.95
CA GLN A 96 -0.69 -18.50 1.16
C GLN A 96 0.31 -17.33 1.14
N HIS A 97 1.52 -17.54 1.65
CA HIS A 97 2.58 -16.54 1.54
C HIS A 97 2.93 -16.23 0.07
N LEU A 98 3.13 -17.25 -0.78
CA LEU A 98 3.42 -17.03 -2.21
C LEU A 98 2.25 -16.39 -2.97
N GLU A 99 1.01 -16.69 -2.60
CA GLU A 99 -0.19 -16.03 -3.13
C GLU A 99 -0.27 -14.54 -2.72
N ARG A 100 0.21 -14.17 -1.52
CA ARG A 100 0.31 -12.75 -1.11
C ARG A 100 1.42 -12.04 -1.90
N VAL A 101 2.58 -12.66 -1.99
CA VAL A 101 3.72 -12.13 -2.77
C VAL A 101 3.32 -11.89 -4.23
N SER A 102 2.60 -12.83 -4.86
CA SER A 102 2.17 -12.67 -6.26
C SER A 102 1.15 -11.54 -6.47
N ARG A 103 0.26 -11.31 -5.49
CA ARG A 103 -0.69 -10.17 -5.50
C ARG A 103 0.05 -8.84 -5.40
N VAL A 104 0.95 -8.69 -4.44
CA VAL A 104 1.78 -7.47 -4.28
C VAL A 104 2.64 -7.22 -5.52
N TYR A 105 3.24 -8.28 -6.07
CA TYR A 105 4.04 -8.21 -7.30
C TYR A 105 3.25 -7.65 -8.48
N ARG A 106 2.02 -8.15 -8.70
CA ARG A 106 1.16 -7.69 -9.81
C ARG A 106 0.65 -6.28 -9.59
N ALA A 107 0.33 -5.92 -8.35
CA ALA A 107 -0.04 -4.56 -7.98
C ALA A 107 1.12 -3.59 -8.23
N ALA A 108 2.35 -3.97 -7.90
CA ALA A 108 3.54 -3.16 -8.20
C ALA A 108 3.70 -2.95 -9.72
N LEU A 109 3.57 -4.02 -10.52
CA LEU A 109 3.66 -3.93 -11.98
C LEU A 109 2.59 -3.01 -12.58
N SER A 110 1.35 -3.08 -12.09
CA SER A 110 0.27 -2.25 -12.62
C SER A 110 0.45 -0.76 -12.31
N GLN A 111 1.26 -0.43 -11.29
CA GLN A 111 1.64 0.94 -10.93
C GLN A 111 2.99 1.36 -11.53
N GLY A 112 3.64 0.50 -12.32
CA GLY A 112 4.95 0.77 -12.91
C GLY A 112 6.11 0.77 -11.90
N LEU A 113 5.91 0.19 -10.72
CA LEU A 113 6.92 0.08 -9.66
C LEU A 113 7.78 -1.17 -9.83
N SER A 114 8.97 -1.17 -9.24
CA SER A 114 9.83 -2.35 -9.16
C SER A 114 9.24 -3.37 -8.18
N PRO A 115 8.75 -4.54 -8.62
CA PRO A 115 8.07 -5.47 -7.72
C PRO A 115 8.96 -5.97 -6.58
N ARG A 116 10.26 -6.07 -6.83
CA ARG A 116 11.23 -6.56 -5.84
C ARG A 116 11.40 -5.57 -4.70
N GLU A 117 11.57 -4.29 -5.02
CA GLU A 117 11.70 -3.20 -4.04
C GLU A 117 10.41 -3.07 -3.22
N VAL A 118 9.26 -3.12 -3.88
CA VAL A 118 7.94 -3.11 -3.22
C VAL A 118 7.79 -4.28 -2.24
N ILE A 119 8.23 -5.49 -2.62
CA ILE A 119 8.18 -6.64 -1.71
C ILE A 119 9.10 -6.44 -0.51
N VAL A 120 10.34 -5.95 -0.72
CA VAL A 120 11.29 -5.64 0.35
C VAL A 120 10.67 -4.67 1.36
N GLU A 121 10.10 -3.59 0.87
CA GLU A 121 9.51 -2.54 1.69
C GLU A 121 8.31 -3.04 2.50
N HIS A 122 7.29 -3.60 1.83
CA HIS A 122 6.03 -3.91 2.51
C HIS A 122 6.06 -5.22 3.30
N PHE A 123 6.92 -6.18 2.91
CA PHE A 123 7.17 -7.38 3.72
C PHE A 123 8.28 -7.20 4.75
N GLN A 124 8.94 -6.03 4.77
CA GLN A 124 10.06 -5.72 5.67
C GLN A 124 11.12 -6.84 5.66
N THR A 125 11.53 -7.22 4.46
CA THR A 125 12.45 -8.34 4.23
C THR A 125 13.71 -7.88 3.50
N GLU A 126 14.68 -8.79 3.34
CA GLU A 126 15.87 -8.52 2.53
C GLU A 126 15.60 -8.73 1.04
N ASP A 127 16.37 -8.03 0.21
CA ASP A 127 16.33 -8.13 -1.25
C ASP A 127 16.55 -9.57 -1.75
N SER A 128 17.44 -10.32 -1.08
CA SER A 128 17.73 -11.73 -1.34
C SER A 128 16.49 -12.61 -1.14
N SER A 129 15.75 -12.39 -0.04
CA SER A 129 14.54 -13.11 0.32
C SER A 129 13.40 -12.79 -0.65
N ALA A 130 13.22 -11.50 -0.98
CA ALA A 130 12.24 -11.09 -1.99
C ALA A 130 12.50 -11.77 -3.35
N GLY A 131 13.76 -11.80 -3.80
CA GLY A 131 14.17 -12.50 -5.03
C GLY A 131 13.83 -13.99 -4.99
N ARG A 132 14.15 -14.67 -3.87
CA ARG A 132 13.84 -16.08 -3.65
C ARG A 132 12.34 -16.35 -3.68
N TRP A 133 11.52 -15.52 -3.03
CA TRP A 133 10.07 -15.68 -3.00
C TRP A 133 9.44 -15.49 -4.38
N ILE A 134 9.89 -14.49 -5.15
CA ILE A 134 9.43 -14.28 -6.53
C ILE A 134 9.78 -15.50 -7.40
N ALA A 135 11.02 -15.99 -7.30
CA ALA A 135 11.44 -17.17 -8.05
C ALA A 135 10.62 -18.41 -7.67
N GLN A 136 10.34 -18.61 -6.38
CA GLN A 136 9.51 -19.70 -5.91
C GLN A 136 8.06 -19.56 -6.38
N ALA A 137 7.48 -18.36 -6.33
CA ALA A 137 6.13 -18.09 -6.81
C ALA A 137 5.99 -18.39 -8.31
N ARG A 138 7.02 -18.11 -9.12
CA ARG A 138 7.07 -18.52 -10.54
C ARG A 138 7.14 -20.02 -10.71
N LYS A 139 8.05 -20.68 -9.98
CA LYS A 139 8.22 -22.14 -10.03
C LYS A 139 6.94 -22.89 -9.69
N GLU A 140 6.15 -22.36 -8.76
CA GLU A 140 4.89 -22.96 -8.29
C GLU A 140 3.67 -22.50 -9.10
N GLY A 141 3.86 -21.70 -10.16
CA GLY A 141 2.79 -21.28 -11.07
C GLY A 141 1.92 -20.10 -10.59
N TYR A 142 2.24 -19.47 -9.45
CA TYR A 142 1.53 -18.27 -8.99
C TYR A 142 1.85 -17.02 -9.81
N LEU A 143 3.03 -16.99 -10.45
CA LEU A 143 3.48 -15.92 -11.32
C LEU A 143 3.95 -16.48 -12.67
N GLY A 144 3.65 -15.75 -13.75
CA GLY A 144 4.25 -15.99 -15.07
C GLY A 144 5.68 -15.47 -15.19
N SER A 145 6.22 -15.49 -16.41
CA SER A 145 7.49 -14.82 -16.69
C SER A 145 7.36 -13.31 -16.44
N TYR A 146 8.49 -12.63 -16.18
CA TYR A 146 8.46 -11.17 -16.02
C TYR A 146 7.88 -10.47 -17.25
N ALA A 147 8.22 -10.95 -18.46
CA ALA A 147 7.71 -10.39 -19.70
C ALA A 147 6.18 -10.55 -19.81
N ASP A 148 5.65 -11.74 -19.49
CA ASP A 148 4.21 -12.02 -19.58
C ASP A 148 3.41 -11.21 -18.55
N GLU A 149 3.88 -11.19 -17.29
CA GLU A 149 3.23 -10.41 -16.23
C GLU A 149 3.31 -8.91 -16.56
N LYS A 150 4.46 -8.41 -17.03
CA LYS A 150 4.60 -7.02 -17.44
C LYS A 150 3.72 -6.69 -18.64
N ALA A 151 3.60 -7.56 -19.64
CA ALA A 151 2.72 -7.34 -20.78
C ALA A 151 1.24 -7.32 -20.35
N ARG A 152 0.85 -8.18 -19.40
CA ARG A 152 -0.52 -8.25 -18.86
C ARG A 152 -0.91 -7.02 -18.03
N TYR A 153 0.03 -6.48 -17.26
CA TYR A 153 -0.21 -5.35 -16.35
C TYR A 153 0.38 -4.03 -16.85
N ALA A 154 1.02 -4.01 -18.02
CA ALA A 154 1.37 -2.79 -18.69
C ALA A 154 0.07 -2.03 -18.93
N TRP A 155 -0.03 -0.86 -18.31
CA TRP A 155 -1.08 0.09 -18.63
C TRP A 155 -1.12 0.22 -20.16
N PRO A 156 -2.27 -0.03 -20.82
CA PRO A 156 -2.35 0.16 -22.26
C PRO A 156 -1.81 1.56 -22.54
N LYS A 157 -0.86 1.71 -23.47
CA LYS A 157 -0.27 3.03 -23.79
C LYS A 157 -1.33 4.09 -24.17
N HIS A 158 -2.59 3.66 -24.34
CA HIS A 158 -3.77 4.44 -24.68
C HIS A 158 -4.85 4.49 -23.60
N ALA A 159 -4.71 3.84 -22.44
CA ALA A 159 -5.72 3.93 -21.38
C ALA A 159 -5.69 5.35 -20.78
N GLY A 160 -6.63 6.19 -21.25
CA GLY A 160 -6.69 7.64 -21.00
C GLY A 160 -6.64 8.48 -22.27
N ARG A 161 -6.18 7.94 -23.42
CA ARG A 161 -6.45 8.56 -24.72
C ARG A 161 -7.89 8.24 -25.10
N LYS A 162 -8.69 9.27 -25.35
CA LYS A 162 -9.97 9.07 -26.01
C LYS A 162 -9.68 8.37 -27.34
N LEU A 163 -10.26 7.19 -27.53
CA LEU A 163 -10.23 6.52 -28.82
C LEU A 163 -11.19 7.29 -29.73
N GLY A 164 -10.79 7.50 -30.97
CA GLY A 164 -11.67 8.00 -32.01
C GLY A 164 -12.78 7.00 -32.32
N PRO A 165 -13.78 7.38 -33.13
CA PRO A 165 -14.83 6.47 -33.58
C PRO A 165 -14.30 5.26 -34.38
N ASP A 166 -13.07 5.35 -34.88
CA ASP A 166 -12.31 4.32 -35.60
C ASP A 166 -11.48 3.41 -34.69
N GLY A 167 -11.45 3.64 -33.37
CA GLY A 167 -10.64 2.86 -32.44
C GLY A 167 -9.15 3.22 -32.47
N GLU A 168 -8.75 4.23 -33.25
CA GLU A 168 -7.40 4.79 -33.21
C GLU A 168 -7.29 5.78 -32.02
N PRO A 169 -6.16 5.82 -31.30
CA PRO A 169 -5.96 6.79 -30.24
C PRO A 169 -5.93 8.20 -30.82
N LEU A 170 -6.84 9.07 -30.37
CA LEU A 170 -6.84 10.46 -30.80
C LEU A 170 -5.47 11.10 -30.54
N PRO A 171 -4.98 11.94 -31.46
CA PRO A 171 -3.75 12.69 -31.23
C PRO A 171 -3.90 13.52 -29.94
N PRO A 172 -2.81 13.73 -29.17
CA PRO A 172 -2.87 14.59 -28.01
C PRO A 172 -3.41 15.95 -28.44
N VAL A 173 -4.53 16.38 -27.85
CA VAL A 173 -5.07 17.72 -28.10
C VAL A 173 -3.99 18.69 -27.67
N PRO A 174 -3.42 19.52 -28.57
CA PRO A 174 -2.42 20.49 -28.17
C PRO A 174 -3.10 21.46 -27.21
N VAL A 175 -2.69 21.42 -25.94
CA VAL A 175 -3.15 22.40 -24.96
C VAL A 175 -2.49 23.72 -25.33
N THR A 176 -3.30 24.72 -25.68
CA THR A 176 -2.75 26.03 -26.05
C THR A 176 -2.16 26.70 -24.80
N ALA A 177 -1.18 27.59 -25.00
CA ALA A 177 -0.56 28.33 -23.90
C ALA A 177 -1.58 29.10 -23.05
N ASP A 178 -2.69 29.55 -23.65
CA ASP A 178 -3.78 30.23 -22.95
C ASP A 178 -4.61 29.28 -22.08
N GLN A 179 -4.81 28.02 -22.49
CA GLN A 179 -5.47 27.01 -21.65
C GLN A 179 -4.61 26.64 -20.44
N LEU A 180 -3.28 26.59 -20.59
CA LEU A 180 -2.36 26.36 -19.48
C LEU A 180 -2.38 27.49 -18.44
N ARG A 181 -2.62 28.74 -18.87
CA ARG A 181 -2.76 29.90 -17.97
C ARG A 181 -4.10 29.94 -17.22
N ALA A 182 -5.13 29.28 -17.74
CA ALA A 182 -6.45 29.23 -17.12
C ALA A 182 -6.56 28.19 -15.98
N PHE A 183 -5.56 27.30 -15.82
CA PHE A 183 -5.51 26.41 -14.66
C PHE A 183 -5.15 27.23 -13.42
N PRO A 184 -5.90 27.08 -12.30
CA PRO A 184 -5.53 27.71 -11.04
C PRO A 184 -4.12 27.26 -10.67
N GLU A 185 -3.26 28.22 -10.27
CA GLU A 185 -1.86 27.92 -9.97
C GLU A 185 -1.75 26.72 -9.02
N PRO A 186 -0.80 25.80 -9.27
CA PRO A 186 -0.59 24.67 -8.39
C PRO A 186 -0.35 25.19 -6.97
N ILE A 187 -1.14 24.71 -6.02
CA ILE A 187 -1.01 25.00 -4.59
C ILE A 187 0.47 24.85 -4.24
N LYS A 188 1.12 25.98 -3.93
CA LYS A 188 2.54 26.01 -3.55
C LYS A 188 2.70 25.09 -2.34
N ARG A 189 3.21 23.88 -2.57
CA ARG A 189 3.53 22.94 -1.49
C ARG A 189 4.55 23.66 -0.61
N ASN A 190 4.16 23.95 0.62
CA ASN A 190 5.04 24.52 1.63
C ASN A 190 6.13 23.49 1.95
N THR A 191 7.26 23.56 1.23
CA THR A 191 8.43 22.69 1.43
C THR A 191 9.27 23.13 2.61
N GLY A 192 8.63 23.61 3.69
CA GLY A 192 9.24 24.04 4.95
C GLY A 192 9.96 22.89 5.65
N ARG A 193 11.10 22.46 5.11
CA ARG A 193 12.04 21.52 5.72
C ARG A 193 12.92 22.33 6.68
N ALA A 194 12.38 22.64 7.84
CA ALA A 194 13.17 23.08 8.98
C ALA A 194 14.11 21.93 9.37
N ARG A 195 15.41 22.12 9.09
CA ARG A 195 16.46 21.18 9.45
C ARG A 195 16.77 21.38 10.94
N SER A 196 16.08 20.66 11.81
CA SER A 196 16.41 20.63 13.24
C SER A 196 17.62 19.73 13.45
N THR A 197 18.81 20.31 13.62
CA THR A 197 20.02 19.61 14.06
C THR A 197 19.83 19.11 15.49
N PRO A 198 20.01 17.81 15.79
CA PRO A 198 19.98 17.33 17.16
C PRO A 198 21.25 17.75 17.90
N THR A 199 21.08 18.57 18.94
CA THR A 199 22.13 18.90 19.91
C THR A 199 22.49 17.64 20.70
N ARG A 200 23.72 17.16 20.52
CA ARG A 200 24.27 16.01 21.22
C ARG A 200 24.65 16.44 22.65
N THR A 201 23.81 16.11 23.63
CA THR A 201 24.12 16.25 25.06
C THR A 201 25.04 15.11 25.49
N SER A 202 26.29 15.43 25.78
CA SER A 202 27.28 14.51 26.36
C SER A 202 26.94 14.26 27.84
N ALA A 203 26.74 13.00 28.22
CA ALA A 203 26.62 12.59 29.62
C ALA A 203 28.03 12.47 30.26
N PRO A 204 28.22 12.91 31.51
CA PRO A 204 29.48 12.74 32.23
C PRO A 204 29.64 11.30 32.73
N THR A 205 30.75 10.68 32.36
CA THR A 205 31.21 9.38 32.86
C THR A 205 31.67 9.53 34.31
N GLY A 206 30.89 9.02 35.26
CA GLY A 206 31.33 8.88 36.65
C GLY A 206 32.25 7.67 36.80
N SER A 207 33.52 7.91 37.14
CA SER A 207 34.43 6.90 37.67
C SER A 207 34.05 6.61 39.13
N GLU A 208 33.59 5.39 39.42
CA GLU A 208 33.55 4.86 40.78
C GLU A 208 34.89 4.18 41.08
N ASP A 209 35.66 4.82 41.96
CA ASP A 209 36.80 4.23 42.67
C ASP A 209 36.30 3.09 43.57
N GLN A 210 36.81 1.88 43.36
CA GLN A 210 36.74 0.80 44.33
C GLN A 210 38.00 0.81 45.19
N LYS A 211 37.80 0.92 46.51
CA LYS A 211 38.76 0.59 47.56
C LYS A 211 38.22 -0.57 48.38
#